data_AF-A0A7L0RGB1-F1
#
_entry.id   AF-A0A7L0RGB1-F1
#
_cell.length_a   1.000
_cell.length_b   1.000
_cell.length_c   1.000
_cell.angle_alpha   90.00
_cell.angle_beta   90.00
_cell.angle_gamma   90.00
#
_symmetry.space_group_name_H-M   'P 1'
#
loop_
_entity.id
_entity.type
_entity.pdbx_description
1 polymer ?
#
loop_
_entity_poly.entity_id
_entity_poly.type
_entity_poly.pdbx_seq_one_letter_code
_entity_poly.pdbx_strand_id
1 'polypeptide(L)'
;MKLKSGCFLQHLHLDEVMRLLSAGNAAALADYFQLLDVHRKNYLNNLQFYCFVHYVTDLNKDQLMLLFDLLDRNARGRICFNEFYTVVCTLRNHLEKQFIHRHTGPAFELLDIDRDNGIDFNEFEVTRFFFSIQKEELKKIFKDFDISGD
;
A
#
# COMPACT_ATOMS: atom_id res chain seq x y z
N MET A 1 -6.28 0.59 -7.33
CA MET A 1 -7.00 1.19 -6.19
C MET A 1 -7.24 2.66 -6.47
N LYS A 2 -8.45 3.19 -6.31
CA LYS A 2 -8.74 4.62 -6.49
C LYS A 2 -9.19 5.27 -5.19
N LEU A 3 -8.71 6.47 -4.96
CA LEU A 3 -9.08 7.29 -3.82
C LEU A 3 -10.46 7.92 -4.05
N LYS A 4 -11.37 7.78 -3.07
CA LYS A 4 -12.69 8.43 -3.08
C LYS A 4 -12.55 9.94 -2.87
N SER A 5 -13.45 10.70 -3.49
CA SER A 5 -13.49 12.16 -3.36
C SER A 5 -13.93 12.61 -1.97
N GLY A 6 -13.42 13.76 -1.54
CA GLY A 6 -13.78 14.39 -0.26
C GLY A 6 -13.05 13.81 0.96
N CYS A 7 -12.13 12.87 0.78
CA CYS A 7 -11.37 12.31 1.90
C CYS A 7 -10.14 13.17 2.26
N PHE A 8 -9.74 13.14 3.54
CA PHE A 8 -8.57 13.85 4.06
C PHE A 8 -7.32 13.58 3.23
N LEU A 9 -7.13 12.32 2.80
CA LEU A 9 -5.95 11.90 2.08
C LEU A 9 -5.72 12.74 0.82
N GLN A 10 -6.75 13.30 0.16
CA GLN A 10 -6.60 14.13 -1.05
C GLN A 10 -5.75 15.39 -0.86
N HIS A 11 -5.60 15.86 0.38
CA HIS A 11 -4.82 17.06 0.73
C HIS A 11 -3.35 16.74 1.06
N LEU A 12 -2.97 15.46 1.09
CA LEU A 12 -1.60 15.01 1.39
C LEU A 12 -0.71 14.92 0.15
N HIS A 13 0.16 15.89 -0.05
CA HIS A 13 1.07 15.90 -1.19
C HIS A 13 2.31 15.02 -0.95
N LEU A 14 2.66 14.23 -1.97
CA LEU A 14 3.94 13.53 -2.05
C LEU A 14 4.99 14.47 -2.66
N ASP A 15 6.22 14.37 -2.18
CA ASP A 15 7.39 14.95 -2.83
C ASP A 15 7.60 14.33 -4.22
N GLU A 16 8.02 15.15 -5.19
CA GLU A 16 8.16 14.73 -6.60
C GLU A 16 9.27 13.69 -6.80
N VAL A 17 10.34 13.76 -6.00
CA VAL A 17 11.55 12.94 -6.15
C VAL A 17 11.41 11.62 -5.40
N MET A 18 11.09 11.69 -4.10
CA MET A 18 11.04 10.54 -3.22
C MET A 18 9.70 9.84 -3.25
N ARG A 19 8.63 10.51 -3.70
CA ARG A 19 7.25 10.00 -3.62
C ARG A 19 6.82 9.63 -2.20
N LEU A 20 7.35 10.38 -1.23
CA LEU A 20 7.02 10.28 0.19
C LEU A 20 6.35 11.56 0.64
N LEU A 21 5.62 11.51 1.76
CA LEU A 21 5.05 12.71 2.36
C LEU A 21 6.15 13.61 2.92
N SER A 22 5.96 14.92 2.79
CA SER A 22 6.76 15.90 3.56
C SER A 22 6.60 15.67 5.06
N ALA A 23 7.55 16.15 5.87
CA ALA A 23 7.48 16.00 7.32
C ALA A 23 6.16 16.55 7.91
N GLY A 24 5.66 17.67 7.40
CA GLY A 24 4.37 18.24 7.83
C GLY A 24 3.18 17.35 7.47
N ASN A 25 3.13 16.82 6.24
CA ASN A 25 2.06 15.91 5.83
C ASN A 25 2.13 14.57 6.56
N ALA A 26 3.35 14.08 6.86
CA ALA A 26 3.56 12.90 7.66
C ALA A 26 3.10 13.10 9.12
N ALA A 27 3.35 14.28 9.71
CA ALA A 27 2.85 14.63 11.04
C ALA A 27 1.31 14.70 11.06
N ALA A 28 0.70 15.36 10.08
CA ALA A 28 -0.77 15.41 9.96
C ALA A 28 -1.37 14.00 9.77
N LEU A 29 -0.69 13.13 9.02
CA LEU A 29 -1.09 11.73 8.88
C LEU A 29 -0.93 10.94 10.18
N ALA A 30 0.11 11.22 10.98
CA ALA A 30 0.31 10.61 12.29
C ALA A 30 -0.81 11.00 13.26
N ASP A 31 -1.20 12.28 13.28
CA ASP A 31 -2.35 12.74 14.08
C ASP A 31 -3.64 12.05 13.63
N TYR A 32 -3.85 11.94 12.31
CA TYR A 32 -5.00 11.22 11.76
C TYR A 32 -5.01 9.73 12.13
N PHE A 33 -3.85 9.07 12.13
CA PHE A 33 -3.70 7.69 12.58
C PHE A 33 -4.10 7.52 14.05
N GLN A 34 -3.70 8.46 14.93
CA GLN A 34 -4.09 8.44 16.34
C GLN A 34 -5.61 8.59 16.53
N LEU A 35 -6.29 9.33 15.65
CA LEU A 35 -7.76 9.42 15.66
C LEU A 35 -8.42 8.09 15.25
N LEU A 36 -7.82 7.36 14.31
CA LEU A 36 -8.28 6.02 13.90
C LEU A 36 -8.01 4.97 14.99
N ASP A 37 -6.93 5.12 15.76
CA ASP A 37 -6.58 4.25 16.88
C ASP A 37 -7.43 4.52 18.13
N VAL A 38 -8.74 4.22 18.04
CA VAL A 38 -9.70 4.39 19.14
C VAL A 38 -9.33 3.61 20.41
N HIS A 39 -8.48 2.59 20.30
CA HIS A 39 -8.02 1.79 21.44
C HIS A 39 -6.72 2.30 22.06
N ARG A 40 -6.06 3.29 21.44
CA ARG A 40 -4.81 3.92 21.89
C ARG A 40 -3.69 2.91 22.15
N LYS A 41 -3.53 1.96 21.23
CA LYS A 41 -2.49 0.92 21.31
C LYS A 41 -1.28 1.17 20.40
N ASN A 42 -1.27 2.31 19.71
CA ASN A 42 -0.36 2.67 18.63
C ASN A 42 -0.38 1.69 17.44
N TYR A 43 -1.54 1.10 17.18
CA TYR A 43 -1.78 0.25 16.01
C TYR A 43 -3.26 0.20 15.65
N LEU A 44 -3.55 -0.11 14.38
CA LEU A 44 -4.90 -0.40 13.92
C LEU A 44 -5.14 -1.91 13.90
N ASN A 45 -6.09 -2.31 14.73
CA ASN A 45 -7.19 -3.18 14.33
C ASN A 45 -7.38 -3.65 12.89
N ASN A 46 -7.71 -4.92 12.63
CA ASN A 46 -8.31 -5.33 11.36
C ASN A 46 -9.62 -4.57 11.06
N LEU A 47 -10.49 -4.36 12.05
CA LEU A 47 -11.73 -3.61 11.86
C LEU A 47 -11.47 -2.11 11.67
N GLN A 48 -10.59 -1.51 12.48
CA GLN A 48 -10.23 -0.09 12.36
C GLN A 48 -9.61 0.20 10.97
N PHE A 49 -8.68 -0.64 10.52
CA PHE A 49 -8.05 -0.53 9.22
C PHE A 49 -9.07 -0.76 8.09
N TYR A 50 -9.89 -1.81 8.18
CA TYR A 50 -10.94 -2.10 7.21
C TYR A 50 -11.88 -0.90 7.00
N CYS A 51 -12.40 -0.34 8.10
CA CYS A 51 -13.31 0.81 8.04
C CYS A 51 -12.65 2.02 7.36
N PHE A 52 -11.38 2.29 7.70
CA PHE A 52 -10.63 3.37 7.07
C PHE A 52 -10.45 3.15 5.56
N VAL A 53 -9.91 2.00 5.14
CA VAL A 53 -9.61 1.77 3.72
C VAL A 53 -10.90 1.68 2.90
N HIS A 54 -11.95 1.06 3.43
CA HIS A 54 -13.27 1.04 2.80
C HIS A 54 -13.86 2.45 2.64
N TYR A 55 -13.63 3.33 3.62
CA TYR A 55 -14.10 4.73 3.55
C TYR A 55 -13.36 5.54 2.49
N VAL A 56 -12.03 5.38 2.38
CA VAL A 56 -11.19 6.22 1.50
C VAL A 56 -10.97 5.64 0.10
N THR A 57 -11.26 4.36 -0.15
CA THR A 57 -10.98 3.69 -1.43
C THR A 57 -12.18 2.98 -2.03
N ASP A 58 -12.07 2.58 -3.29
CA ASP A 58 -13.02 1.73 -4.02
C ASP A 58 -12.74 0.22 -3.90
N LEU A 59 -11.87 -0.21 -2.98
CA LEU A 59 -11.54 -1.63 -2.83
C LEU A 59 -12.75 -2.45 -2.36
N ASN A 60 -12.88 -3.65 -2.93
CA ASN A 60 -13.86 -4.62 -2.48
C ASN A 60 -13.37 -5.38 -1.23
N LYS A 61 -14.25 -6.18 -0.62
CA LYS A 61 -13.95 -6.90 0.62
C LYS A 61 -12.73 -7.82 0.50
N ASP A 62 -12.61 -8.56 -0.60
CA ASP A 62 -11.52 -9.53 -0.78
C ASP A 62 -10.17 -8.82 -0.95
N GLN A 63 -10.15 -7.71 -1.70
CA GLN A 63 -8.99 -6.84 -1.84
C GLN A 63 -8.58 -6.19 -0.51
N LEU A 64 -9.55 -5.81 0.33
CA LEU A 64 -9.29 -5.24 1.65
C LEU A 64 -8.68 -6.26 2.60
N MET A 65 -9.18 -7.50 2.61
CA MET A 65 -8.63 -8.59 3.41
C MET A 65 -7.21 -8.91 2.96
N LEU A 66 -7.01 -9.06 1.64
CA LEU A 66 -5.68 -9.29 1.07
C LEU A 66 -4.72 -8.15 1.40
N LEU A 67 -5.14 -6.88 1.29
CA LEU A 67 -4.30 -5.74 1.67
C LEU A 67 -3.89 -5.78 3.14
N PHE A 68 -4.79 -6.18 4.04
CA PHE A 68 -4.45 -6.33 5.45
C PHE A 68 -3.36 -7.41 5.64
N ASP A 69 -3.54 -8.58 5.01
CA ASP A 69 -2.61 -9.71 5.13
C ASP A 69 -1.23 -9.38 4.54
N LEU A 70 -1.19 -8.61 3.43
CA LEU A 70 0.05 -8.12 2.83
C LEU A 70 0.83 -7.20 3.76
N LEU A 71 0.13 -6.37 4.55
CA LEU A 71 0.76 -5.43 5.47
C LEU A 71 1.13 -6.08 6.81
N ASP A 72 0.27 -6.93 7.36
CA ASP A 72 0.48 -7.65 8.62
C ASP A 72 1.39 -8.88 8.42
N ARG A 73 2.56 -8.69 7.80
CA ARG A 73 3.51 -9.77 7.49
C ARG A 73 3.95 -10.55 8.73
N ASN A 74 3.95 -9.93 9.90
CA ASN A 74 4.30 -10.61 11.14
C ASN A 74 3.11 -11.33 11.81
N ALA A 75 1.94 -11.36 11.16
CA ALA A 75 0.71 -12.00 11.60
C ALA A 75 0.32 -11.63 13.04
N ARG A 76 0.51 -10.36 13.42
CA ARG A 76 0.19 -9.87 14.76
C ARG A 76 -1.27 -9.42 14.89
N GLY A 77 -2.03 -9.45 13.79
CA GLY A 77 -3.39 -8.96 13.71
C GLY A 77 -3.47 -7.43 13.84
N ARG A 78 -2.42 -6.70 13.46
CA ARG A 78 -2.33 -5.25 13.67
C ARG A 78 -1.48 -4.53 12.63
N ILE A 79 -1.91 -3.32 12.28
CA ILE A 79 -1.18 -2.41 11.38
C ILE A 79 -0.57 -1.26 12.19
N CYS A 80 0.75 -1.17 12.21
CA CYS A 80 1.48 -0.05 12.82
C CYS A 80 1.49 1.18 11.89
N PHE A 81 1.98 2.32 12.40
CA PHE A 81 2.03 3.55 11.62
C PHE A 81 2.88 3.42 10.34
N ASN A 82 3.99 2.68 10.37
CA ASN A 82 4.84 2.52 9.19
C ASN A 82 4.12 1.75 8.06
N GLU A 83 3.43 0.65 8.41
CA GLU A 83 2.63 -0.12 7.45
C GLU A 83 1.48 0.73 6.89
N PHE A 84 0.78 1.46 7.76
CA PHE A 84 -0.27 2.40 7.36
C PHE A 84 0.25 3.51 6.44
N TYR A 85 1.42 4.08 6.74
CA TYR A 85 2.06 5.13 5.95
C TYR A 85 2.37 4.64 4.53
N THR A 86 2.86 3.41 4.39
CA THR A 86 3.10 2.78 3.07
C THR A 86 1.83 2.73 2.23
N VAL A 87 0.69 2.34 2.81
CA VAL A 87 -0.60 2.32 2.11
C VAL A 87 -0.98 3.72 1.63
N VAL A 88 -0.81 4.74 2.46
CA VAL A 88 -1.15 6.12 2.11
C VAL A 88 -0.25 6.65 1.01
N CYS A 89 1.05 6.37 1.05
CA CYS A 89 1.97 6.72 -0.03
C CYS A 89 1.62 6.02 -1.34
N THR A 90 1.29 4.72 -1.31
CA THR A 90 0.83 3.99 -2.50
C THR A 90 -0.47 4.58 -3.05
N LEU A 91 -1.46 4.84 -2.19
CA LEU A 91 -2.73 5.46 -2.55
C LEU A 91 -2.59 6.83 -3.21
N ARG A 92 -1.60 7.60 -2.75
CA ARG A 92 -1.33 8.95 -3.23
C ARG A 92 -0.46 8.98 -4.48
N ASN A 93 0.06 7.82 -4.89
CA ASN A 93 0.92 7.75 -6.06
C ASN A 93 0.11 7.48 -7.33
N HIS A 94 0.46 8.19 -8.39
CA HIS A 94 -0.10 8.01 -9.73
C HIS A 94 0.98 7.56 -10.75
N LEU A 95 2.21 7.27 -10.29
CA LEU A 95 3.29 6.75 -11.11
C LEU A 95 3.88 5.50 -10.43
N GLU A 96 3.18 4.39 -10.62
CA GLU A 96 3.32 3.19 -9.81
C GLU A 96 4.63 2.47 -10.12
N LYS A 97 5.07 2.46 -11.39
CA LYS A 97 6.41 1.99 -11.78
C LYS A 97 7.53 2.75 -11.07
N GLN A 98 7.44 4.08 -11.01
CA GLN A 98 8.47 4.89 -10.36
C GLN A 98 8.49 4.68 -8.85
N PHE A 99 7.31 4.49 -8.25
CA PHE A 99 7.21 4.16 -6.84
C PHE A 99 7.87 2.82 -6.52
N ILE A 100 7.51 1.76 -7.26
CA ILE A 100 8.09 0.42 -7.10
C ILE A 100 9.61 0.50 -7.27
N HIS A 101 10.10 1.13 -8.33
CA HIS A 101 11.54 1.27 -8.57
C HIS A 101 12.27 2.09 -7.49
N ARG A 102 11.62 3.10 -6.91
CA ARG A 102 12.24 3.93 -5.86
C ARG A 102 12.23 3.24 -4.50
N HIS A 103 11.21 2.44 -4.25
CA HIS A 103 10.94 1.75 -3.00
C HIS A 103 10.98 0.24 -3.18
N THR A 104 11.96 -0.25 -3.96
CA THR A 104 12.03 -1.66 -4.37
C THR A 104 12.03 -2.61 -3.20
N GLY A 105 12.73 -2.30 -2.09
CA GLY A 105 12.70 -3.15 -0.89
C GLY A 105 11.30 -3.32 -0.31
N PRO A 106 10.63 -2.24 0.14
CA PRO A 106 9.26 -2.32 0.64
C PRO A 106 8.25 -2.86 -0.38
N ALA A 107 8.42 -2.54 -1.67
CA ALA A 107 7.54 -3.06 -2.72
C ALA A 107 7.75 -4.57 -2.92
N PHE A 108 9.00 -5.03 -2.95
CA PHE A 108 9.36 -6.45 -3.05
C PHE A 108 8.78 -7.23 -1.87
N GLU A 109 8.95 -6.71 -0.66
CA GLU A 109 8.38 -7.30 0.56
C GLU A 109 6.85 -7.46 0.53
N LEU A 110 6.14 -6.59 -0.19
CA LEU A 110 4.69 -6.67 -0.38
C LEU A 110 4.29 -7.55 -1.55
N LEU A 111 5.16 -7.73 -2.53
CA LEU A 111 4.91 -8.55 -3.73
C LEU A 111 5.20 -10.02 -3.48
N ASP A 112 6.26 -10.31 -2.72
CA ASP A 112 6.69 -11.65 -2.29
C ASP A 112 5.79 -12.13 -1.12
N ILE A 113 4.70 -12.81 -1.48
CA ILE A 113 3.64 -13.26 -0.56
C ILE A 113 4.12 -14.48 0.21
N ASP A 114 4.70 -15.45 -0.49
CA ASP A 114 5.08 -16.74 0.10
C ASP A 114 6.47 -16.74 0.76
N ARG A 115 7.27 -15.69 0.53
CA ARG A 115 8.58 -15.44 1.13
C ARG A 115 9.66 -16.36 0.62
N ASP A 116 9.54 -16.82 -0.61
CA ASP A 116 10.59 -17.60 -1.27
C ASP A 116 11.74 -16.72 -1.79
N ASN A 117 11.63 -15.39 -1.67
CA ASN A 117 12.54 -14.37 -2.20
C ASN A 117 12.57 -14.29 -3.74
N GLY A 118 11.55 -14.83 -4.38
CA GLY A 118 11.13 -14.53 -5.74
C GLY A 118 9.84 -13.70 -5.73
N ILE A 119 9.44 -13.23 -6.91
CA ILE A 119 8.08 -12.74 -7.13
C ILE A 119 7.61 -13.44 -8.39
N ASP A 120 6.71 -14.42 -8.24
CA ASP A 120 6.16 -15.09 -9.41
C ASP A 120 5.06 -14.25 -10.08
N PHE A 121 4.64 -14.65 -11.28
CA PHE A 121 3.61 -13.92 -12.01
C PHE A 121 2.26 -13.91 -11.29
N ASN A 122 1.94 -14.97 -10.56
CA ASN A 122 0.67 -15.10 -9.83
C ASN A 122 0.65 -14.17 -8.61
N GLU A 123 1.73 -14.10 -7.84
CA GLU A 123 1.93 -13.14 -6.76
C GLU A 123 1.83 -11.71 -7.28
N PHE A 124 2.50 -11.42 -8.40
CA PHE A 124 2.42 -10.11 -9.05
C PHE A 124 1.00 -9.80 -9.55
N GLU A 125 0.26 -10.78 -10.09
CA GLU A 125 -1.13 -10.62 -10.52
C GLU A 125 -2.07 -10.36 -9.33
N VAL A 126 -1.91 -11.09 -8.23
CA VAL A 126 -2.74 -10.99 -7.04
C VAL A 126 -2.53 -9.65 -6.33
N THR A 127 -1.31 -9.13 -6.31
CA THR A 127 -0.95 -7.85 -5.65
C THR A 127 -1.11 -6.62 -6.53
N ARG A 128 -1.34 -6.78 -7.85
CA ARG A 128 -1.42 -5.68 -8.83
C ARG A 128 -2.41 -4.57 -8.46
N PHE A 129 -3.48 -4.90 -7.74
CA PHE A 129 -4.52 -3.92 -7.37
C PHE A 129 -3.99 -2.85 -6.41
N PHE A 130 -3.01 -3.21 -5.57
CA PHE A 130 -2.37 -2.32 -4.61
C PHE A 130 -1.60 -1.23 -5.34
N PHE A 131 -0.87 -1.61 -6.39
CA PHE A 131 -0.13 -0.70 -7.28
C PHE A 131 -0.97 -0.17 -8.44
N SER A 132 -2.30 -0.32 -8.43
CA SER A 132 -3.18 0.16 -9.50
C SER A 132 -2.80 -0.27 -10.92
N ILE A 133 -2.07 -1.38 -11.08
CA ILE A 133 -1.59 -1.87 -12.37
C ILE A 133 -2.74 -2.48 -13.18
N GLN A 134 -2.91 -1.98 -14.41
CA GLN A 134 -3.89 -2.51 -15.37
C GLN A 134 -3.48 -3.91 -15.85
N LYS A 135 -4.48 -4.75 -16.14
CA LYS A 135 -4.24 -6.16 -16.50
C LYS A 135 -3.47 -6.28 -17.82
N GLU A 136 -3.74 -5.35 -18.73
CA GLU A 136 -3.14 -5.23 -20.05
C GLU A 136 -1.65 -4.89 -19.96
N GLU A 137 -1.26 -4.10 -18.96
CA GLU A 137 0.12 -3.70 -18.73
C GLU A 137 0.90 -4.72 -17.89
N LEU A 138 0.20 -5.51 -17.06
CA LEU A 138 0.79 -6.42 -16.07
C LEU A 138 1.95 -7.26 -16.62
N LYS A 139 1.74 -7.97 -17.73
CA LYS A 139 2.78 -8.82 -18.36
C LYS A 139 3.99 -8.03 -18.82
N LYS A 140 3.78 -6.80 -19.30
CA LYS A 140 4.87 -5.92 -19.72
C LYS A 140 5.65 -5.43 -18.51
N ILE A 141 4.94 -4.98 -17.45
CA ILE A 141 5.58 -4.51 -16.22
C ILE A 141 6.38 -5.64 -15.56
N PHE A 142 5.80 -6.84 -15.47
CA PHE A 142 6.48 -8.02 -14.92
C PHE A 142 7.79 -8.29 -15.66
N LYS A 143 7.76 -8.34 -17.00
CA LYS A 143 8.97 -8.48 -17.84
C LYS A 143 9.98 -7.34 -17.70
N ASP A 144 9.51 -6.12 -17.44
CA ASP A 144 10.41 -4.97 -17.24
C ASP A 144 11.20 -5.10 -15.91
N PHE A 145 10.63 -5.79 -14.91
CA PHE A 145 11.25 -6.02 -13.59
C PHE A 145 12.00 -7.37 -13.50
N ASP A 146 11.64 -8.33 -14.34
CA ASP A 146 12.30 -9.63 -14.45
C ASP A 146 13.69 -9.49 -15.10
N ILE A 147 14.72 -9.38 -14.26
CA ILE A 147 16.12 -9.26 -14.69
C ILE A 147 16.72 -10.64 -15.02
N SER A 148 16.27 -11.70 -14.36
CA SER A 148 16.79 -13.06 -14.49
C SER A 148 16.25 -13.79 -15.72
N GLY A 149 15.05 -13.44 -16.18
CA GLY A 149 14.41 -14.02 -17.36
C GLY A 149 13.83 -15.41 -17.12
N ASP A 150 13.56 -15.78 -15.87
CA ASP A 150 13.04 -17.07 -15.43
C ASP A 150 11.51 -17.14 -15.29
#